data_AF-A0A815VFS2-F1
#
_entry.id   AF-A0A815VFS2-F1
#
_cell.length_a   1.000
_cell.length_b   1.000
_cell.length_c   1.000
_cell.angle_alpha   90.00
_cell.angle_beta   90.00
_cell.angle_gamma   90.00
#
_symmetry.space_group_name_H-M   'P 1'
#
loop_
_entity.id
_entity.type
_entity.pdbx_description
1 polymer ?
#
loop_
_entity_poly.entity_id
_entity_poly.type
_entity_poly.pdbx_seq_one_letter_code
_entity_poly.pdbx_strand_id
1 'polypeptide(L)'
;MQPSNNNDEFNAIQAQINQKTNESLESTRRMLGLASETQEVGINTMIMLDEQGEKLNKIEEGLDNIDYEMAQAQRNLNNLEKCCGLCVLPWKRVRRTHQPFTNSSTTISSDTSSPKTTEPKLRMAGEEGMPSKGYITRITNDDREEEMDDNL
;
A
#
# COMPACT_ATOMS: atom_id res chain seq x y z
N MET A 1 4.42 -14.78 70.46
CA MET A 1 5.00 -15.42 69.26
C MET A 1 3.96 -15.36 68.15
N GLN A 2 4.10 -14.46 67.17
CA GLN A 2 3.31 -14.48 65.93
C GLN A 2 4.30 -14.59 64.76
N PRO A 3 4.51 -15.78 64.20
CA PRO A 3 5.31 -15.95 62.98
C PRO A 3 4.46 -16.32 61.74
N SER A 4 3.13 -16.30 61.83
CA SER A 4 2.26 -16.76 60.73
C SER A 4 2.14 -15.77 59.56
N ASN A 5 2.20 -14.46 59.81
CA ASN A 5 1.86 -13.45 58.79
C ASN A 5 2.83 -13.40 57.59
N ASN A 6 4.13 -13.66 57.82
CA ASN A 6 5.15 -13.53 56.76
C ASN A 6 5.11 -14.68 55.74
N ASN A 7 4.67 -15.87 56.15
CA ASN A 7 4.57 -17.02 55.24
C ASN A 7 3.36 -16.90 54.31
N ASP A 8 2.26 -16.32 54.81
CA ASP A 8 1.05 -16.09 54.01
C ASP A 8 1.29 -15.03 52.93
N GLU A 9 2.02 -13.93 53.25
CA GLU A 9 2.42 -12.93 52.27
C GLU A 9 3.38 -13.48 51.22
N PHE A 10 4.37 -14.29 51.61
CA PHE A 10 5.29 -14.95 50.68
C PHE A 10 4.55 -15.88 49.71
N ASN A 11 3.62 -16.70 50.22
CA ASN A 11 2.81 -17.59 49.41
C ASN A 11 1.90 -16.81 48.44
N ALA A 12 1.32 -15.68 48.89
CA ALA A 12 0.50 -14.83 48.05
C ALA A 12 1.30 -14.20 46.89
N ILE A 13 2.52 -13.72 47.17
CA ILE A 13 3.43 -13.19 46.15
C ILE A 13 3.81 -14.27 45.15
N GLN A 14 4.16 -15.48 45.61
CA GLN A 14 4.51 -16.60 44.73
C GLN A 14 3.34 -17.00 43.82
N ALA A 15 2.10 -16.96 44.35
CA ALA A 15 0.90 -17.21 43.56
C ALA A 15 0.70 -16.14 42.48
N GLN A 16 0.91 -14.85 42.80
CA GLN A 16 0.82 -13.76 41.82
C GLN A 16 1.89 -13.87 40.73
N ILE A 17 3.13 -14.24 41.08
CA ILE A 17 4.21 -14.46 40.10
C ILE A 17 3.80 -15.56 39.13
N ASN A 18 3.35 -16.71 39.64
CA ASN A 18 2.91 -17.82 38.79
C ASN A 18 1.73 -17.45 37.89
N GLN A 19 0.78 -16.67 38.41
CA GLN A 19 -0.33 -16.14 37.62
C GLN A 19 0.19 -15.26 36.48
N LYS A 20 1.08 -14.30 36.77
CA LYS A 20 1.65 -13.40 35.76
C LYS A 20 2.45 -14.14 34.71
N THR A 21 3.26 -15.13 35.09
CA THR A 21 4.00 -15.98 34.13
C THR A 21 3.05 -16.71 33.19
N ASN A 22 1.95 -17.27 33.70
CA ASN A 22 0.97 -17.95 32.86
C ASN A 22 0.23 -16.97 31.92
N GLU A 23 -0.14 -15.79 32.43
CA GLU A 23 -0.76 -14.72 31.61
C GLU A 23 0.17 -14.28 30.46
N SER A 24 1.47 -14.12 30.75
CA SER A 24 2.49 -13.79 29.75
C SER A 24 2.63 -14.89 28.70
N LEU A 25 2.71 -16.16 29.11
CA LEU A 25 2.79 -17.29 28.17
C LEU A 25 1.57 -17.35 27.27
N GLU A 26 0.37 -17.20 27.83
CA GLU A 26 -0.86 -17.16 27.04
C GLU A 26 -0.87 -15.98 26.05
N SER A 27 -0.30 -14.83 26.44
CA SER A 27 -0.13 -13.70 25.54
C SER A 27 0.79 -14.01 24.36
N THR A 28 1.90 -14.74 24.59
CA THR A 28 2.80 -15.17 23.50
C THR A 28 2.10 -16.14 22.54
N ARG A 29 1.31 -17.09 23.06
CA ARG A 29 0.50 -18.00 22.22
C ARG A 29 -0.53 -17.25 21.37
N ARG A 30 -1.23 -16.28 21.95
CA ARG A 30 -2.18 -15.43 21.20
C ARG A 30 -1.45 -14.60 20.14
N MET A 31 -0.25 -14.12 20.43
CA MET A 31 0.57 -13.36 19.49
C MET A 31 0.91 -14.20 18.26
N LEU A 32 1.33 -15.46 18.44
CA LEU A 32 1.58 -16.39 17.34
C LEU A 32 0.34 -16.62 16.47
N GLY A 33 -0.83 -16.83 17.11
CA GLY A 33 -2.09 -16.99 16.40
C GLY A 33 -2.42 -15.77 15.54
N LEU A 34 -2.32 -14.57 16.12
CA LEU A 34 -2.53 -13.31 15.41
C LEU A 34 -1.52 -13.11 14.27
N ALA A 35 -0.26 -13.47 14.48
CA ALA A 35 0.78 -13.37 13.45
C ALA A 35 0.49 -14.29 12.26
N SER A 36 0.10 -15.54 12.54
CA SER A 36 -0.29 -16.51 11.51
C SER A 36 -1.53 -16.06 10.73
N GLU A 37 -2.55 -15.57 11.41
CA GLU A 37 -3.75 -15.03 10.78
C GLU A 37 -3.43 -13.79 9.93
N THR A 38 -2.59 -12.89 10.46
CA THR A 38 -2.12 -11.70 9.73
C THR A 38 -1.35 -12.09 8.47
N GLN A 39 -0.55 -13.14 8.51
CA GLN A 39 0.17 -13.65 7.34
C GLN A 39 -0.81 -14.11 6.25
N GLU A 40 -1.83 -14.90 6.62
CA GLU A 40 -2.83 -15.40 5.67
C GLU A 40 -3.62 -14.24 5.04
N VAL A 41 -4.09 -13.28 5.86
CA VAL A 41 -4.76 -12.08 5.38
C VAL A 41 -3.85 -11.26 4.45
N GLY A 42 -2.56 -11.17 4.78
CA GLY A 42 -1.55 -10.51 3.96
C GLY A 42 -1.39 -11.16 2.58
N ILE A 43 -1.33 -12.49 2.51
CA ILE A 43 -1.25 -13.25 1.26
C ILE A 43 -2.50 -13.00 0.41
N ASN A 44 -3.69 -13.15 1.00
CA ASN A 44 -4.96 -12.90 0.31
C ASN A 44 -5.04 -11.47 -0.21
N THR A 45 -4.57 -10.51 0.57
CA THR A 45 -4.49 -9.10 0.14
C THR A 45 -3.54 -8.92 -1.05
N MET A 46 -2.39 -9.59 -1.03
CA MET A 46 -1.43 -9.53 -2.14
C MET A 46 -2.01 -10.10 -3.44
N ILE A 47 -2.76 -11.20 -3.36
CA ILE A 47 -3.48 -11.78 -4.51
C ILE A 47 -4.51 -10.79 -5.06
N MET A 48 -5.30 -10.16 -4.17
CA MET A 48 -6.28 -9.16 -4.60
C MET A 48 -5.64 -7.92 -5.24
N LEU A 49 -4.45 -7.52 -4.79
CA LEU A 49 -3.69 -6.42 -5.38
C LEU A 49 -3.15 -6.79 -6.78
N ASP A 50 -2.68 -8.02 -6.96
CA ASP A 50 -2.24 -8.53 -8.26
C ASP A 50 -3.39 -8.53 -9.27
N GLU A 51 -4.56 -9.05 -8.89
CA GLU A 51 -5.76 -9.02 -9.73
C GLU A 51 -6.20 -7.59 -10.10
N GLN A 52 -6.05 -6.64 -9.16
CA GLN A 52 -6.33 -5.23 -9.43
C GLN A 52 -5.32 -4.63 -10.41
N GLY A 53 -4.04 -4.99 -10.30
CA GLY A 53 -3.01 -4.60 -11.26
C GLY A 53 -3.34 -5.07 -12.68
N GLU A 54 -3.73 -6.33 -12.84
CA GLU A 54 -4.15 -6.89 -14.14
C GLU A 54 -5.38 -6.17 -14.71
N LYS A 55 -6.34 -5.78 -13.86
CA LYS A 55 -7.49 -4.96 -14.29
C LYS A 55 -7.06 -3.58 -14.75
N LEU A 56 -6.09 -2.95 -14.08
CA LEU A 56 -5.56 -1.65 -14.49
C LEU A 56 -4.85 -1.74 -15.84
N ASN A 57 -4.06 -2.78 -16.10
CA ASN A 57 -3.42 -3.01 -17.40
C ASN A 57 -4.45 -3.08 -18.54
N LYS A 58 -5.58 -3.77 -18.32
CA LYS A 58 -6.69 -3.83 -19.30
C LYS A 58 -7.38 -2.49 -19.50
N ILE A 59 -7.49 -1.69 -18.44
CA ILE A 59 -8.05 -0.33 -18.54
C ILE A 59 -7.11 0.56 -19.34
N GLU A 60 -5.80 0.47 -19.12
CA GLU A 60 -4.78 1.21 -19.88
C GLU A 60 -4.84 0.86 -21.37
N GLU A 61 -4.91 -0.43 -21.72
CA GLU A 61 -5.11 -0.87 -23.11
C GLU A 61 -6.42 -0.33 -23.71
N GLY A 62 -7.50 -0.32 -22.94
CA GLY A 62 -8.78 0.27 -23.37
C GLY A 62 -8.71 1.77 -23.62
N LEU A 63 -7.94 2.50 -22.82
CA LEU A 63 -7.72 3.95 -22.98
C LEU A 63 -6.91 4.25 -24.26
N ASP A 64 -5.88 3.45 -24.55
CA ASP A 64 -5.10 3.57 -25.79
C ASP A 64 -5.99 3.32 -27.02
N ASN A 65 -6.89 2.33 -26.96
CA ASN A 65 -7.84 2.08 -28.05
C ASN A 65 -8.82 3.26 -28.22
N ILE A 66 -9.30 3.85 -27.13
CA ILE A 66 -10.16 5.05 -27.19
C ILE A 66 -9.41 6.21 -27.87
N ASP A 67 -8.15 6.47 -27.51
CA ASP A 67 -7.37 7.54 -28.14
C ASP A 67 -7.20 7.31 -29.65
N TYR A 68 -6.91 6.08 -30.05
CA TYR A 68 -6.86 5.69 -31.45
C TYR A 68 -8.19 5.93 -32.18
N GLU A 69 -9.30 5.46 -31.61
CA GLU A 69 -10.64 5.62 -32.18
C GLU A 69 -11.05 7.10 -32.26
N MET A 70 -10.69 7.92 -31.27
CA MET A 70 -10.92 9.37 -31.28
C MET A 70 -10.13 10.06 -32.40
N ALA A 71 -8.86 9.69 -32.59
CA ALA A 71 -8.05 10.21 -33.69
C ALA A 71 -8.64 9.81 -35.07
N GLN A 72 -9.15 8.57 -35.19
CA GLN A 72 -9.80 8.11 -36.42
C GLN A 72 -11.14 8.81 -36.67
N ALA A 73 -11.96 8.99 -35.63
CA ALA A 73 -13.21 9.74 -35.71
C ALA A 73 -12.97 11.17 -36.20
N GLN A 74 -11.92 11.84 -35.69
CA GLN A 74 -11.54 13.19 -36.16
C GLN A 74 -11.17 13.19 -37.65
N ARG A 75 -10.42 12.18 -38.14
CA ARG A 75 -10.09 12.04 -39.56
C ARG A 75 -11.33 11.83 -40.42
N ASN A 76 -12.28 11.02 -39.96
CA ASN A 76 -13.53 10.77 -40.66
C ASN A 76 -14.39 12.04 -40.75
N LEU A 77 -14.48 12.83 -39.67
CA LEU A 77 -15.15 14.14 -39.68
C LEU A 77 -14.46 15.13 -40.63
N ASN A 78 -13.13 15.21 -40.62
CA ASN A 78 -12.36 16.03 -41.55
C ASN A 78 -12.54 15.59 -43.02
N ASN A 79 -12.69 14.30 -43.29
CA ASN A 79 -12.96 13.77 -44.63
C ASN A 79 -14.38 14.07 -45.09
N LEU A 80 -15.36 14.03 -44.18
CA LEU A 80 -16.74 14.45 -44.47
C LEU A 80 -16.82 15.96 -44.78
N GLU A 81 -16.07 16.79 -44.06
CA GLU A 81 -15.93 18.23 -44.39
C GLU A 81 -15.41 18.43 -45.84
N LYS A 82 -14.44 17.62 -46.27
CA LYS A 82 -13.89 17.67 -47.63
C LYS A 82 -14.83 17.08 -48.69
N CYS A 83 -15.66 16.10 -48.35
CA CYS A 83 -16.67 15.53 -49.25
C CYS A 83 -17.83 16.51 -49.50
N CYS A 84 -18.06 17.46 -48.59
CA CYS A 84 -18.88 18.65 -48.85
C CYS A 84 -18.20 19.71 -49.75
N GLY A 85 -16.98 19.44 -50.26
CA GLY A 85 -16.28 20.26 -51.26
C GLY A 85 -16.73 20.04 -52.71
N LEU A 86 -17.59 19.05 -52.98
CA LEU A 86 -18.32 18.92 -54.25
C LEU A 86 -19.75 19.45 -54.18
N CYS A 87 -20.13 20.05 -53.06
CA CYS A 87 -21.21 21.04 -53.02
C CYS A 87 -20.53 22.41 -53.13
N VAL A 88 -20.23 22.81 -54.36
CA VAL A 88 -19.86 24.18 -54.71
C VAL A 88 -21.03 25.07 -54.29
N LEU A 89 -21.05 25.59 -53.05
CA LEU A 89 -21.97 26.67 -52.72
C LEU A 89 -21.47 27.90 -53.49
N PRO A 90 -22.18 28.36 -54.54
CA PRO A 90 -21.66 29.36 -55.47
C PRO A 90 -21.72 30.79 -54.90
N TRP A 91 -21.75 30.97 -53.58
CA TRP A 91 -22.21 32.21 -52.94
C TRP A 91 -21.23 32.90 -51.98
N LYS A 92 -19.94 32.56 -51.96
CA LYS A 92 -18.93 33.37 -51.26
C LYS A 92 -17.84 33.89 -52.19
N ARG A 93 -18.26 34.57 -53.26
CA ARG A 93 -17.39 35.43 -54.09
C ARG A 93 -17.71 36.91 -53.87
N VAL A 94 -17.68 37.39 -52.62
CA VAL A 94 -17.66 38.82 -52.32
C VAL A 94 -16.67 39.11 -51.19
N ARG A 95 -15.51 39.61 -51.63
CA ARG A 95 -14.61 40.63 -51.03
C ARG A 95 -14.16 40.50 -49.56
N ARG A 96 -12.82 40.49 -49.39
CA ARG A 96 -11.99 41.42 -48.56
C ARG A 96 -10.57 40.83 -48.49
N THR A 97 -9.63 41.22 -49.37
CA THR A 97 -8.62 42.30 -49.24
C THR A 97 -8.00 42.49 -47.84
N HIS A 98 -6.69 42.18 -47.73
CA HIS A 98 -5.71 42.52 -46.67
C HIS A 98 -5.97 41.96 -45.25
N GLN A 99 -5.03 41.48 -44.43
CA GLN A 99 -3.58 41.26 -44.39
C GLN A 99 -3.30 40.38 -43.13
N PRO A 100 -2.22 39.57 -43.03
CA PRO A 100 -2.03 38.68 -41.88
C PRO A 100 -1.42 39.43 -40.69
N PHE A 101 -1.85 39.10 -39.47
CA PHE A 101 -1.07 39.39 -38.28
C PHE A 101 -1.03 38.16 -37.37
N THR A 102 0.13 38.00 -36.77
CA THR A 102 0.76 36.77 -36.31
C THR A 102 0.35 36.40 -34.88
N ASN A 103 0.14 35.09 -34.71
CA ASN A 103 0.33 34.26 -33.53
C ASN A 103 0.97 34.92 -32.29
N SER A 104 0.20 35.01 -31.20
CA SER A 104 0.71 35.07 -29.83
C SER A 104 0.31 33.80 -29.09
N SER A 105 1.34 33.06 -28.65
CA SER A 105 1.31 31.73 -28.04
C SER A 105 0.52 31.67 -26.73
N THR A 106 -0.29 30.63 -26.56
CA THR A 106 -0.84 30.23 -25.26
C THR A 106 -0.10 28.98 -24.80
N THR A 107 1.05 29.16 -24.13
CA THR A 107 1.67 28.10 -23.33
C THR A 107 0.92 28.00 -22.01
N ILE A 108 0.11 26.96 -21.88
CA ILE A 108 -0.48 26.56 -20.60
C ILE A 108 0.43 25.45 -20.08
N SER A 109 1.40 25.80 -19.23
CA SER A 109 2.19 24.82 -18.49
C SER A 109 1.30 24.22 -17.40
N SER A 110 0.80 23.01 -17.64
CA SER A 110 0.19 22.17 -16.63
C SER A 110 1.28 21.34 -15.95
N ASP A 111 1.95 21.93 -14.95
CA ASP A 111 2.82 21.18 -14.05
C ASP A 111 1.93 20.46 -13.04
N THR A 112 1.49 19.26 -13.40
CA THR A 112 0.78 18.34 -12.51
C THR A 112 1.77 17.75 -11.52
N SER A 113 1.52 18.05 -10.24
CA SER A 113 2.22 17.52 -9.09
C SER A 113 2.29 16.00 -9.10
N SER A 114 3.50 15.44 -9.16
CA SER A 114 3.75 14.04 -8.78
C SER A 114 3.89 13.94 -7.25
N PRO A 115 2.99 13.24 -6.54
CA PRO A 115 3.19 12.97 -5.12
C PRO A 115 4.24 11.86 -4.99
N LYS A 116 5.44 12.21 -4.50
CA LYS A 116 6.48 11.23 -4.15
C LYS A 116 5.99 10.42 -2.94
N THR A 117 5.51 9.21 -3.20
CA THR A 117 5.33 8.17 -2.19
C THR A 117 6.71 7.78 -1.68
N THR A 118 7.09 8.30 -0.52
CA THR A 118 8.32 7.88 0.16
C THR A 118 7.91 6.81 1.16
N GLU A 119 8.09 5.55 0.79
CA GLU A 119 7.90 4.40 1.66
C GLU A 119 8.76 4.54 2.93
N PRO A 120 8.25 4.20 4.12
CA PRO A 120 9.07 4.15 5.32
C PRO A 120 10.02 2.95 5.23
N LYS A 121 11.25 3.23 4.80
CA LYS A 121 12.34 2.26 4.79
C LYS A 121 12.72 1.95 6.25
N LEU A 122 12.25 0.81 6.77
CA LEU A 122 12.70 0.28 8.06
C LEU A 122 14.23 0.08 7.97
N ARG A 123 14.99 0.93 8.65
CA ARG A 123 16.41 0.72 8.88
C ARG A 123 16.53 -0.26 10.04
N MET A 124 16.70 -1.56 9.75
CA MET A 124 17.31 -2.44 10.74
C MET A 124 18.76 -1.97 10.92
N ALA A 125 19.01 -1.32 12.05
CA ALA A 125 20.37 -1.08 12.51
C ALA A 125 21.02 -2.45 12.71
N GLY A 126 22.21 -2.62 12.13
CA GLY A 126 23.02 -3.81 12.37
C GLY A 126 23.31 -3.94 13.85
N GLU A 127 22.97 -5.09 14.42
CA GLU A 127 23.33 -5.42 15.78
C GLU A 127 24.56 -6.34 15.73
N GLU A 128 25.72 -5.73 15.92
CA GLU A 128 26.92 -6.45 16.32
C GLU A 128 26.66 -7.10 17.69
N GLY A 129 26.73 -8.43 17.71
CA GLY A 129 27.21 -9.21 18.84
C GLY A 129 26.50 -9.02 20.18
N MET A 130 25.36 -9.68 20.35
CA MET A 130 24.89 -10.11 21.66
C MET A 130 24.75 -11.64 21.62
N PRO A 131 25.32 -12.41 22.57
CA PRO A 131 25.22 -13.86 22.52
C PRO A 131 23.75 -14.25 22.55
N SER A 132 23.39 -15.18 21.66
CA SER A 132 22.10 -15.87 21.55
C SER A 132 21.59 -16.34 22.91
N LYS A 133 21.01 -15.42 23.68
CA LYS A 133 20.26 -15.66 24.88
C LYS A 133 18.87 -15.19 24.51
N GLY A 134 17.92 -16.11 24.65
CA GLY A 134 16.51 -15.92 24.35
C GLY A 134 15.95 -14.53 24.59
N TYR A 135 14.89 -14.19 23.86
CA TYR A 135 14.06 -13.01 24.08
C TYR A 135 13.55 -12.92 25.53
N ILE A 136 13.45 -14.06 26.24
CA ILE A 136 13.04 -14.14 27.63
C ILE A 136 14.23 -14.33 28.59
N THR A 137 14.26 -13.53 29.65
CA THR A 137 15.21 -13.74 30.75
C THR A 137 14.74 -14.90 31.63
N ARG A 138 15.54 -15.97 31.70
CA ARG A 138 15.25 -17.15 32.52
C ARG A 138 15.43 -16.86 34.02
N ILE A 139 14.41 -17.11 34.83
CA ILE A 139 14.40 -16.93 36.29
C ILE A 139 14.15 -18.28 36.96
N THR A 140 13.07 -18.97 36.60
CA THR A 140 12.73 -20.28 37.15
C THR A 140 13.37 -21.44 36.39
N ASN A 141 13.80 -21.21 35.13
CA ASN A 141 14.26 -22.26 34.22
C ASN A 141 13.24 -23.41 34.10
N ASP A 142 11.96 -23.05 33.99
CA ASP A 142 10.89 -24.01 33.74
C ASP A 142 10.49 -24.02 32.26
N ASP A 143 9.75 -25.05 31.86
CA ASP A 143 9.30 -25.27 30.47
C ASP A 143 8.45 -24.10 29.94
N ARG A 144 7.83 -23.29 30.82
CA ARG A 144 7.02 -22.14 30.39
C ARG A 144 7.91 -21.01 29.88
N GLU A 145 9.04 -20.77 30.54
CA GLU A 145 10.02 -19.79 30.08
C GLU A 145 10.65 -20.20 28.75
N GLU A 146 10.88 -21.51 28.54
CA GLU A 146 11.36 -22.05 27.26
C GLU A 146 10.31 -21.88 26.15
N GLU A 147 9.05 -22.24 26.42
CA GLU A 147 7.97 -22.05 25.43
C GLU A 147 7.73 -20.57 25.10
N MET A 148 7.79 -19.67 26.09
CA MET A 148 7.67 -18.23 25.84
C MET A 148 8.79 -17.71 24.94
N ASP A 149 9.99 -18.27 25.04
CA ASP A 149 11.16 -17.90 24.26
C ASP A 149 11.03 -18.40 22.81
N ASP A 150 10.53 -19.62 22.62
CA ASP A 150 10.26 -20.20 21.30
C ASP A 150 9.11 -19.50 20.56
N ASN A 151 8.16 -18.91 21.30
CA ASN A 151 7.03 -18.19 20.72
C ASN A 151 7.38 -16.78 20.20
N LEU A 152 8.58 -16.26 20.47
CA LEU A 152 9.03 -14.90 20.14
C LEU A 152 10.12 -14.91 19.05
#